data_AF-A0A2W7RGF9-F1
#
_entry.id   AF-A0A2W7RGF9-F1
#
_cell.length_a   1.000
_cell.length_b   1.000
_cell.length_c   1.000
_cell.angle_alpha   90.00
_cell.angle_beta   90.00
_cell.angle_gamma   90.00
#
_symmetry.space_group_name_H-M   'P 1'
#
loop_
_entity.id
_entity.type
_entity.pdbx_description
1 polymer ?
#
loop_
_entity_poly.entity_id
_entity_poly.type
_entity_poly.pdbx_seq_one_letter_code
_entity_poly.pdbx_strand_id
1 'polypeptide(L)'
;MEIQVWLDNSNSLFHQIFMIVMGGLYGVSFLFGTTYNVVNIFVYYLLIPSSWIYLISRKTSYWLNLISLGLLMAFSLLPNIRTSCDYFFQQSVDFLNWTAEIFDSNYIDMSVHICVTGVGIIYLILILFTLTKKIAKITLITTVVIFVLYMILVYPNFKDLMLFGLEKTGVQY
;
A
#
# COMPACT_ATOMS: atom_id res chain seq x y z
N MET A 1 -18.50 -4.94 -4.65
CA MET A 1 -17.91 -6.02 -5.47
C MET A 1 -18.19 -7.31 -4.74
N GLU A 2 -18.76 -8.31 -5.41
CA GLU A 2 -19.17 -9.57 -4.79
C GLU A 2 -17.94 -10.41 -4.42
N ILE A 3 -18.02 -11.17 -3.32
CA ILE A 3 -16.92 -12.02 -2.83
C ILE A 3 -16.51 -13.05 -3.89
N GLN A 4 -17.48 -13.55 -4.66
CA GLN A 4 -17.24 -14.48 -5.75
C GLN A 4 -16.26 -13.93 -6.79
N VAL A 5 -16.36 -12.64 -7.16
CA VAL A 5 -15.44 -12.00 -8.11
C VAL A 5 -14.00 -12.02 -7.60
N TRP A 6 -13.80 -11.83 -6.29
CA TRP A 6 -12.47 -11.92 -5.67
C TRP A 6 -11.93 -13.34 -5.67
N LEU A 7 -12.78 -14.32 -5.37
CA LEU A 7 -12.40 -15.74 -5.39
C LEU A 7 -12.06 -16.23 -6.79
N ASP A 8 -12.77 -15.77 -7.81
CA ASP A 8 -12.55 -16.16 -9.20
C ASP A 8 -11.22 -15.60 -9.73
N ASN A 9 -10.84 -14.40 -9.30
CA ASN A 9 -9.60 -13.73 -9.72
C ASN A 9 -8.42 -13.95 -8.77
N SER A 10 -8.59 -14.71 -7.68
CA SER A 10 -7.58 -14.94 -6.64
C SER A 10 -6.32 -15.67 -7.14
N ASN A 11 -6.32 -16.26 -8.33
CA ASN A 11 -5.15 -16.87 -8.94
C ASN A 11 -4.18 -15.84 -9.58
N SER A 12 -4.65 -14.61 -9.83
CA SER A 12 -3.82 -13.54 -10.39
C SER A 12 -2.96 -12.89 -9.30
N LEU A 13 -1.64 -12.83 -9.51
CA LEU A 13 -0.70 -12.22 -8.57
C LEU A 13 -1.10 -10.76 -8.24
N PHE A 14 -1.53 -10.01 -9.25
CA PHE A 14 -1.94 -8.61 -9.08
C PHE A 14 -3.17 -8.49 -8.20
N HIS A 15 -4.17 -9.35 -8.41
CA HIS A 15 -5.36 -9.38 -7.56
C HIS A 15 -5.02 -9.80 -6.12
N GLN A 16 -4.11 -10.75 -5.93
CA GLN A 16 -3.65 -11.13 -4.59
C GLN A 16 -2.95 -9.96 -3.88
N ILE A 17 -2.00 -9.30 -4.54
CA ILE A 17 -1.30 -8.14 -3.98
C ILE A 17 -2.30 -7.03 -3.63
N PHE A 18 -3.23 -6.73 -4.55
CA PHE A 18 -4.27 -5.74 -4.30
C PHE A 18 -5.12 -6.10 -3.08
N MET A 19 -5.60 -7.35 -2.99
CA MET A 19 -6.42 -7.81 -1.86
C MET A 19 -5.66 -7.76 -0.54
N ILE A 20 -4.38 -8.13 -0.51
CA ILE A 20 -3.55 -8.06 0.71
C ILE A 20 -3.39 -6.60 1.15
N VAL A 21 -3.04 -5.71 0.24
CA VAL A 21 -2.85 -4.28 0.55
C VAL A 21 -4.16 -3.64 0.99
N MET A 22 -5.23 -3.84 0.22
CA MET A 22 -6.57 -3.34 0.53
C MET A 22 -7.06 -3.88 1.88
N GLY A 23 -6.96 -5.20 2.11
CA GLY A 23 -7.33 -5.85 3.35
C GLY A 23 -6.52 -5.35 4.54
N GLY A 24 -5.21 -5.12 4.38
CA GLY A 24 -4.36 -4.51 5.40
C GLY A 24 -4.80 -3.10 5.77
N LEU A 25 -5.07 -2.25 4.79
CA LEU A 25 -5.57 -0.89 5.00
C LEU A 25 -6.96 -0.90 5.68
N TYR A 26 -7.84 -1.81 5.28
CA TYR A 26 -9.14 -2.00 5.95
C TYR A 26 -8.96 -2.46 7.41
N GLY A 27 -8.08 -3.42 7.67
CA GLY A 27 -7.76 -3.88 9.02
C GLY A 27 -7.25 -2.73 9.90
N VAL A 28 -6.36 -1.90 9.38
CA VAL A 28 -5.91 -0.67 10.07
C VAL A 28 -7.08 0.28 10.30
N SER A 29 -7.97 0.48 9.32
CA SER A 29 -9.12 1.37 9.50
C SER A 29 -10.06 0.91 10.61
N PHE A 30 -10.29 -0.40 10.71
CA PHE A 30 -11.05 -1.01 11.79
C PHE A 30 -10.38 -0.83 13.17
N LEU A 31 -9.06 -1.07 13.25
CA LEU A 31 -8.30 -0.90 14.50
C LEU A 31 -8.34 0.53 15.05
N PHE A 32 -8.33 1.52 14.16
CA PHE A 32 -8.36 2.95 14.54
C PHE A 32 -9.78 3.55 14.56
N GLY A 33 -10.83 2.75 14.31
CA GLY A 33 -12.21 3.24 14.30
C GLY A 33 -12.46 4.33 13.25
N THR A 34 -11.75 4.29 12.12
CA THR A 34 -11.85 5.27 11.03
C THR A 34 -12.22 4.59 9.71
N THR A 35 -12.30 5.35 8.61
CA THR A 35 -12.64 4.80 7.30
C THR A 35 -11.41 4.33 6.54
N TYR A 36 -11.62 3.38 5.62
CA TYR A 36 -10.60 2.94 4.67
C TYR A 36 -9.99 4.13 3.91
N ASN A 37 -10.82 5.07 3.46
CA ASN A 37 -10.37 6.26 2.71
C ASN A 37 -9.38 7.11 3.52
N VAL A 38 -9.67 7.34 4.81
CA VAL A 38 -8.78 8.09 5.70
C VAL A 38 -7.44 7.38 5.85
N VAL A 39 -7.45 6.06 6.09
CA VAL A 39 -6.20 5.28 6.19
C VAL A 39 -5.43 5.27 4.88
N ASN A 40 -6.12 5.11 3.76
CA ASN A 40 -5.51 5.07 2.44
C ASN A 40 -4.80 6.40 2.14
N ILE A 41 -5.48 7.54 2.31
CA ILE A 41 -4.87 8.86 2.15
C ILE A 41 -3.72 9.07 3.13
N PHE A 42 -3.90 8.73 4.41
CA PHE A 42 -2.82 8.83 5.38
C PHE A 42 -1.58 8.01 4.96
N VAL A 43 -1.75 6.78 4.48
CA VAL A 43 -0.62 5.93 4.08
C VAL A 43 0.09 6.49 2.85
N TYR A 44 -0.66 6.78 1.78
CA TYR A 44 -0.06 7.13 0.48
C TYR A 44 0.36 8.59 0.37
N TYR A 45 -0.34 9.52 1.02
CA TYR A 45 -0.02 10.95 0.92
C TYR A 45 0.89 11.43 2.05
N LEU A 46 1.03 10.65 3.12
CA LEU A 46 1.73 11.11 4.31
C LEU A 46 2.77 10.12 4.81
N LEU A 47 2.40 8.88 5.13
CA LEU A 47 3.33 7.91 5.71
C LEU A 47 4.46 7.54 4.75
N ILE A 48 4.11 7.17 3.51
CA ILE A 48 5.09 6.79 2.48
C ILE A 48 5.99 7.98 2.09
N PRO A 49 5.48 9.19 1.79
CA PRO A 49 6.33 10.34 1.54
C PRO A 49 7.21 10.71 2.75
N SER A 50 6.70 10.61 3.97
CA SER A 50 7.46 10.90 5.19
C SER A 50 8.62 9.92 5.41
N SER A 51 8.42 8.63 5.14
CA SER A 51 9.49 7.64 5.24
C SER A 51 10.57 7.86 4.17
N TRP A 52 10.20 8.32 2.97
CA TRP A 52 11.17 8.72 1.94
C TRP A 52 12.00 9.92 2.38
N ILE A 53 11.35 10.95 2.91
CA ILE A 53 12.02 12.12 3.48
C ILE A 53 12.98 11.69 4.60
N TYR A 54 12.55 10.78 5.46
CA TYR A 54 13.40 10.22 6.50
C TYR A 54 14.66 9.55 5.94
N LEU A 55 14.53 8.71 4.92
CA LEU A 55 15.70 8.09 4.26
C LEU A 55 16.65 9.15 3.69
N ILE A 56 16.11 10.16 3.00
CA ILE A 56 16.89 11.26 2.43
C ILE A 56 17.61 12.06 3.52
N SER A 57 16.93 12.36 4.63
CA SER A 57 17.48 13.15 5.75
C SER A 57 18.76 12.57 6.33
N ARG A 58 18.94 11.24 6.24
CA ARG A 58 20.15 10.54 6.71
C ARG A 58 21.42 10.96 5.96
N LYS A 59 21.27 11.52 4.76
CA LYS A 59 22.38 11.99 3.91
C LYS A 59 22.44 13.50 3.76
N THR A 60 21.35 14.21 4.04
CA THR A 60 21.25 15.66 3.83
C THR A 60 21.17 16.41 5.15
N SER A 61 19.98 16.49 5.76
CA SER A 61 19.72 17.31 6.93
C SER A 61 18.56 16.77 7.76
N TYR A 62 18.73 16.79 9.08
CA TYR A 62 17.69 16.39 10.03
C TYR A 62 16.46 17.32 10.00
N TRP A 63 16.61 18.56 9.51
CA TRP A 63 15.51 19.52 9.40
C TRP A 63 14.37 19.01 8.49
N LEU A 64 14.69 18.16 7.52
CA LEU A 64 13.67 17.53 6.67
C LEU A 64 12.72 16.63 7.47
N ASN A 65 13.20 15.99 8.53
CA ASN A 65 12.35 15.19 9.42
C ASN A 65 11.39 16.06 10.22
N LEU A 66 11.84 17.25 10.64
CA LEU A 66 10.98 18.21 11.34
C LEU A 66 9.88 18.76 10.41
N ILE A 67 10.19 18.99 9.13
CA ILE A 67 9.20 19.39 8.12
C ILE A 67 8.19 18.26 7.89
N SER A 68 8.65 17.01 7.72
CA SER A 68 7.76 15.85 7.57
C SER A 68 6.86 15.65 8.78
N LEU A 69 7.40 15.78 10.00
CA LEU A 69 6.61 15.73 11.23
C LEU A 69 5.60 16.89 11.33
N GLY A 70 6.00 18.08 10.89
CA GLY A 70 5.12 19.24 10.79
C GLY A 70 3.95 19.01 9.84
N LEU A 71 4.19 18.41 8.67
CA LEU A 71 3.15 18.02 7.72
C LEU A 71 2.23 16.95 8.30
N LEU A 72 2.77 15.97 9.02
CA LEU A 72 2.00 14.95 9.74
C LEU A 72 1.03 15.55 10.77
N MET A 73 1.52 16.50 11.57
CA MET A 73 0.71 17.21 12.54
C MET A 73 -0.32 18.13 11.87
N ALA A 74 0.08 18.86 10.82
CA ALA A 74 -0.82 19.74 10.08
C ALA A 74 -1.98 18.96 9.45
N PHE A 75 -1.71 17.77 8.89
CA PHE A 75 -2.75 16.88 8.36
C PHE A 75 -3.74 16.45 9.47
N SER A 76 -3.25 16.16 10.66
CA SER A 76 -4.09 15.74 11.80
C SER A 76 -4.96 16.88 12.35
N LEU A 77 -4.60 18.14 12.09
CA LEU A 77 -5.33 19.33 12.53
C LEU A 77 -6.32 19.85 11.47
N LEU A 78 -6.45 19.17 10.33
CA LEU A 78 -7.40 19.58 9.29
C LEU A 78 -8.84 19.45 9.81
N PRO A 79 -9.64 20.54 9.77
CA PRO A 79 -11.05 20.45 10.11
C PRO A 79 -11.76 19.56 9.08
N ASN A 80 -12.69 18.73 9.54
CA ASN A 80 -13.42 17.77 8.69
C ASN A 80 -12.50 16.82 7.90
N ILE A 81 -11.45 16.29 8.56
CA ILE A 81 -10.46 15.38 7.97
C ILE A 81 -11.09 14.27 7.12
N ARG A 82 -12.23 13.72 7.55
CA ARG A 82 -12.96 12.68 6.82
C ARG A 82 -13.42 13.16 5.45
N THR A 83 -14.11 14.29 5.37
CA THR A 83 -14.61 14.85 4.10
C THR A 83 -13.45 15.17 3.15
N SER A 84 -12.35 15.72 3.68
CA SER A 84 -11.15 15.97 2.88
C SER A 84 -10.52 14.66 2.38
N CYS A 85 -10.41 13.64 3.22
CA CYS A 85 -9.89 12.34 2.81
C CYS A 85 -10.79 11.66 1.78
N ASP A 86 -12.11 11.73 1.93
CA ASP A 86 -13.05 11.17 0.96
C ASP A 86 -12.91 11.86 -0.40
N TYR A 87 -12.75 13.19 -0.42
CA TYR A 87 -12.48 13.94 -1.64
C TYR A 87 -11.14 13.54 -2.28
N PHE A 88 -10.04 13.55 -1.53
CA PHE A 88 -8.73 13.16 -2.07
C PHE A 88 -8.70 11.71 -2.53
N PHE A 89 -9.39 10.82 -1.81
CA PHE A 89 -9.50 9.42 -2.18
C PHE A 89 -10.22 9.27 -3.51
N GLN A 90 -11.33 9.98 -3.72
CA GLN A 90 -12.03 9.95 -5.00
C GLN A 90 -11.14 10.47 -6.13
N GLN A 91 -10.40 11.57 -5.92
CA GLN A 91 -9.44 12.08 -6.90
C GLN A 91 -8.35 11.03 -7.23
N SER A 92 -7.85 10.28 -6.25
CA SER A 92 -6.92 9.17 -6.49
C SER A 92 -7.56 8.04 -7.30
N VAL A 93 -8.82 7.68 -7.02
CA VAL A 93 -9.57 6.67 -7.77
C VAL A 93 -9.77 7.11 -9.22
N ASP A 94 -10.18 8.37 -9.43
CA ASP A 94 -10.38 8.94 -10.76
C ASP A 94 -9.06 8.93 -11.55
N PHE A 95 -7.95 9.30 -10.92
CA PHE A 95 -6.61 9.22 -11.53
C PHE A 95 -6.23 7.79 -11.92
N LEU A 96 -6.49 6.79 -11.07
CA LEU A 96 -6.18 5.39 -11.36
C LEU A 96 -7.05 4.83 -12.50
N ASN A 97 -8.35 5.17 -12.53
CA ASN A 97 -9.25 4.78 -13.61
C ASN A 97 -8.85 5.45 -14.94
N TRP A 98 -8.57 6.74 -14.92
CA TRP A 98 -8.05 7.47 -16.08
C TRP A 98 -6.76 6.85 -16.62
N THR A 99 -5.85 6.46 -15.71
CA THR A 99 -4.61 5.78 -16.11
C THR A 99 -4.92 4.39 -16.68
N ALA A 100 -5.87 3.66 -16.09
CA ALA A 100 -6.29 2.36 -16.60
C ALA A 100 -6.87 2.44 -18.02
N GLU A 101 -7.68 3.47 -18.31
CA GLU A 101 -8.19 3.74 -19.65
C GLU A 101 -7.08 4.03 -20.66
N ILE A 102 -6.06 4.82 -20.27
CA ILE A 102 -4.92 5.14 -21.15
C ILE A 102 -4.11 3.90 -21.53
N PHE A 103 -3.94 2.97 -20.59
CA PHE A 103 -3.11 1.78 -20.76
C PHE A 103 -3.91 0.53 -21.15
N ASP A 104 -5.20 0.66 -21.48
CA ASP A 104 -6.11 -0.46 -21.78
C ASP A 104 -6.05 -1.56 -20.71
N SER A 105 -6.13 -1.13 -19.45
CA SER A 105 -5.99 -1.95 -18.25
C SER A 105 -7.21 -1.76 -17.34
N ASN A 106 -7.19 -2.41 -16.18
CA ASN A 106 -8.19 -2.21 -15.14
C ASN A 106 -7.63 -1.47 -13.91
N TYR A 107 -8.55 -1.01 -13.07
CA TYR A 107 -8.27 -0.29 -11.82
C TYR A 107 -7.33 -1.07 -10.87
N ILE A 108 -7.53 -2.38 -10.73
CA ILE A 108 -6.74 -3.23 -9.83
C ILE A 108 -5.28 -3.25 -10.29
N ASP A 109 -5.06 -3.48 -11.58
CA ASP A 109 -3.72 -3.58 -12.13
C ASP A 109 -2.98 -2.25 -12.04
N MET A 110 -3.65 -1.13 -12.36
CA MET A 110 -3.05 0.20 -12.21
C MET A 110 -2.78 0.56 -10.76
N SER A 111 -3.65 0.15 -9.83
CA SER A 111 -3.42 0.33 -8.39
C SER A 111 -2.14 -0.39 -7.96
N VAL A 112 -1.93 -1.64 -8.38
CA VAL A 112 -0.72 -2.41 -8.06
C VAL A 112 0.52 -1.80 -8.72
N HIS A 113 0.43 -1.39 -9.99
CA HIS A 113 1.54 -0.76 -10.68
C HIS A 113 1.99 0.54 -10.01
N ILE A 114 1.06 1.43 -9.66
CA ILE A 114 1.41 2.76 -9.15
C ILE A 114 1.68 2.72 -7.65
N CYS A 115 0.77 2.13 -6.88
CA CYS A 115 0.81 2.20 -5.41
C CYS A 115 1.72 1.15 -4.77
N VAL A 116 2.06 0.06 -5.49
CA VAL A 116 2.95 -0.98 -4.96
C VAL A 116 4.26 -1.02 -5.72
N THR A 117 4.22 -1.21 -7.03
CA THR A 117 5.44 -1.32 -7.84
C THR A 117 6.19 0.02 -7.91
N GLY A 118 5.49 1.12 -8.22
CA GLY A 118 6.08 2.46 -8.27
C GLY A 118 6.67 2.89 -6.93
N VAL A 119 5.91 2.73 -5.84
CA VAL A 119 6.39 2.97 -4.47
C VAL A 119 7.61 2.10 -4.15
N GLY A 120 7.58 0.82 -4.50
CA GLY A 120 8.68 -0.13 -4.30
C GLY A 120 9.96 0.27 -5.04
N ILE A 121 9.85 0.75 -6.28
CA ILE A 121 10.99 1.26 -7.06
C ILE A 121 11.62 2.48 -6.39
N ILE A 122 10.81 3.42 -5.90
CA ILE A 122 11.32 4.60 -5.19
C ILE A 122 12.07 4.17 -3.93
N TYR A 123 11.52 3.24 -3.14
CA TYR A 123 12.23 2.70 -1.98
C TYR A 123 13.53 1.99 -2.35
N LEU A 124 13.55 1.20 -3.43
CA LEU A 124 14.75 0.52 -3.91
C LEU A 124 15.86 1.54 -4.21
N ILE A 125 15.53 2.60 -4.95
CA ILE A 125 16.46 3.70 -5.24
C ILE A 125 16.94 4.34 -3.93
N LEU A 126 16.02 4.78 -3.07
CA LEU A 126 16.37 5.47 -1.82
C LEU A 126 17.23 4.61 -0.91
N ILE A 127 16.92 3.32 -0.74
CA ILE A 127 17.70 2.39 0.09
C ILE A 127 19.15 2.28 -0.41
N LEU A 128 19.34 2.14 -1.72
CA LEU A 128 20.67 2.01 -2.32
C LEU A 128 21.51 3.28 -2.15
N PHE A 129 20.89 4.47 -2.24
CA PHE A 129 21.61 5.74 -2.14
C PHE A 129 21.80 6.24 -0.71
N THR A 130 20.84 5.97 0.19
CA THR A 130 20.81 6.59 1.53
C THR A 130 21.35 5.69 2.63
N LEU A 131 21.27 4.37 2.50
CA LEU A 131 21.73 3.44 3.52
C LEU A 131 23.20 3.02 3.31
N THR A 132 23.82 2.49 4.35
CA THR A 132 25.16 1.89 4.21
C THR A 132 25.08 0.60 3.40
N LYS A 133 26.12 0.27 2.62
CA LYS A 133 26.13 -0.93 1.76
C LYS A 133 25.74 -2.21 2.50
N LYS A 134 26.18 -2.35 3.77
CA LYS A 134 25.83 -3.50 4.63
C LYS A 134 24.33 -3.56 4.91
N ILE A 135 23.74 -2.44 5.35
CA ILE A 135 22.31 -2.38 5.68
C ILE A 135 21.48 -2.54 4.41
N ALA A 136 21.81 -1.84 3.33
CA ALA A 136 21.11 -1.95 2.04
C ALA A 136 21.11 -3.41 1.54
N LYS A 137 22.27 -4.10 1.60
CA LYS A 137 22.37 -5.52 1.20
C LYS A 137 21.47 -6.41 2.07
N ILE A 138 21.46 -6.22 3.39
CA ILE A 138 20.60 -6.99 4.29
C ILE A 138 19.13 -6.74 3.95
N THR A 139 18.70 -5.48 3.81
CA THR A 139 17.32 -5.13 3.47
C THR A 139 16.90 -5.77 2.15
N LEU A 140 17.73 -5.71 1.10
CA LEU A 140 17.44 -6.33 -0.20
C LEU A 140 17.31 -7.85 -0.12
N ILE A 141 18.25 -8.52 0.56
CA ILE A 141 18.20 -9.97 0.75
C ILE A 141 16.92 -10.34 1.50
N THR A 142 16.60 -9.65 2.59
CA THR A 142 15.38 -9.91 3.36
C THR A 142 14.12 -9.74 2.51
N THR A 143 14.02 -8.66 1.72
CA THR A 143 12.89 -8.45 0.80
C THR A 143 12.76 -9.57 -0.23
N VAL A 144 13.88 -9.99 -0.84
CA VAL A 144 13.90 -11.10 -1.81
C VAL A 144 13.49 -12.41 -1.15
N VAL A 145 13.99 -12.72 0.05
CA VAL A 145 13.62 -13.93 0.80
C VAL A 145 12.13 -13.93 1.12
N ILE A 146 11.58 -12.82 1.61
CA ILE A 146 10.14 -12.70 1.87
C ILE A 146 9.33 -12.90 0.59
N PHE A 147 9.74 -12.30 -0.52
CA PHE A 147 9.06 -12.47 -1.81
C PHE A 147 9.12 -13.92 -2.30
N VAL A 148 10.27 -14.59 -2.20
CA VAL A 148 10.41 -16.01 -2.57
C VAL A 148 9.54 -16.89 -1.68
N LEU A 149 9.53 -16.66 -0.37
CA LEU A 149 8.65 -17.38 0.56
C LEU A 149 7.18 -17.16 0.22
N TYR A 150 6.78 -15.93 -0.13
CA TYR A 150 5.44 -15.64 -0.62
C TYR A 150 5.11 -16.46 -1.87
N MET A 151 5.99 -16.45 -2.87
CA MET A 151 5.78 -17.16 -4.14
C MET A 151 5.67 -18.68 -3.97
N ILE A 152 6.34 -19.26 -2.96
CA ILE A 152 6.32 -20.71 -2.70
C ILE A 152 5.12 -21.09 -1.82
N LEU A 153 4.85 -20.34 -0.76
CA LEU A 153 3.92 -20.74 0.29
C LEU A 153 2.52 -20.14 0.11
N VAL A 154 2.45 -18.86 -0.26
CA VAL A 154 1.19 -18.09 -0.25
C VAL A 154 0.58 -18.04 -1.64
N TYR A 155 1.35 -17.65 -2.67
CA TYR A 155 0.86 -17.48 -4.03
C TYR A 155 0.05 -18.68 -4.57
N PRO A 156 0.54 -19.93 -4.50
CA PRO A 156 -0.21 -21.08 -5.02
C PRO A 156 -1.41 -21.48 -4.15
N ASN A 157 -1.41 -21.12 -2.86
CA ASN A 157 -2.46 -21.53 -1.90
C ASN A 157 -3.38 -20.37 -1.51
N PHE A 158 -3.27 -19.21 -2.16
CA PHE A 158 -3.94 -17.98 -1.71
C PHE A 158 -5.47 -18.11 -1.69
N LYS A 159 -6.04 -18.76 -2.71
CA LYS A 159 -7.48 -19.01 -2.80
C LYS A 159 -7.97 -19.86 -1.63
N ASP A 160 -7.27 -20.94 -1.33
CA ASP A 160 -7.63 -21.84 -0.23
C ASP A 160 -7.52 -21.13 1.13
N LEU A 161 -6.49 -20.30 1.31
CA LEU A 161 -6.33 -19.45 2.50
C LEU A 161 -7.49 -18.46 2.65
N MET A 162 -7.95 -17.86 1.56
CA MET A 162 -9.13 -16.98 1.55
C MET A 162 -10.40 -17.72 1.93
N LEU A 163 -10.67 -18.87 1.30
CA LEU A 163 -11.85 -19.70 1.58
C LEU A 163 -11.89 -20.10 3.05
N PHE A 164 -10.76 -20.60 3.58
CA PHE A 164 -10.62 -20.94 4.99
C PHE A 164 -10.92 -19.74 5.92
N GLY A 165 -10.49 -18.53 5.56
CA GLY A 165 -10.78 -17.31 6.30
C GLY A 165 -12.26 -16.90 6.27
N LEU A 166 -12.92 -17.04 5.12
CA LEU A 166 -14.35 -16.75 4.94
C LEU A 166 -15.22 -17.75 5.71
N GLU A 167 -14.91 -19.05 5.63
CA GLU A 167 -15.60 -20.09 6.40
C GLU A 167 -15.50 -19.83 7.91
N LYS A 168 -14.31 -19.49 8.40
CA LYS A 168 -14.09 -19.20 9.83
C LYS A 168 -14.84 -17.96 10.31
N THR A 169 -15.10 -16.99 9.42
CA THR A 169 -15.83 -15.76 9.74
C THR A 169 -17.34 -15.88 9.51
N GLY A 170 -17.83 -17.03 9.02
CA GLY A 170 -19.25 -17.28 8.77
C GLY A 170 -19.83 -16.43 7.64
N VAL A 171 -18.98 -15.89 6.76
CA VAL A 171 -19.40 -15.07 5.62
C VAL A 171 -19.80 -16.00 4.48
N GLN A 172 -21.06 -15.93 4.05
CA GLN A 172 -21.51 -16.66 2.86
C GLN A 172 -21.04 -15.94 1.59
N TYR A 173 -20.58 -16.72 0.61
CA TYR A 173 -20.07 -16.26 -0.67
C TYR A 173 -20.66 -17.09 -1.80
#